data_AF-A0A8T4BKM6-F1
#
_entry.id   AF-A0A8T4BKM6-F1
#
_cell.length_a   1.000
_cell.length_b   1.000
_cell.length_c   1.000
_cell.angle_alpha   90.00
_cell.angle_beta   90.00
_cell.angle_gamma   90.00
#
_symmetry.space_group_name_H-M   'P 1'
#
loop_
_entity.id
_entity.type
_entity.pdbx_description
1 polymer ?
#
loop_
_entity_poly.entity_id
_entity_poly.type
_entity_poly.pdbx_seq_one_letter_code
_entity_poly.pdbx_strand_id
1 'polypeptide(L)' 'MSNRRAGLALIIASAIIGIITVFLDSLPKEAIMPLLAITGIGFIIGIFLLNYKAKHSKRDKGNFRRTNTKSWGN' A
#
# COMPACT_ATOMS: atom_id res chain seq x y z
N MET A 1 5.69 -3.78 -13.77
CA MET A 1 4.38 -3.64 -13.08
C MET A 1 4.41 -2.35 -12.26
N SER A 2 3.37 -1.50 -12.26
CA SER A 2 3.41 -0.24 -11.49
C SER A 2 3.14 -0.48 -10.00
N ASN A 3 3.70 0.34 -9.10
CA ASN A 3 3.49 0.22 -7.64
C ASN A 3 2.00 0.20 -7.27
N ARG A 4 1.16 0.95 -8.02
CA ARG A 4 -0.30 0.93 -7.85
C ARG A 4 -0.90 -0.44 -8.20
N ARG A 5 -0.49 -1.05 -9.33
CA ARG A 5 -0.97 -2.39 -9.72
C ARG A 5 -0.47 -3.46 -8.76
N ALA A 6 0.79 -3.37 -8.33
CA ALA A 6 1.37 -4.27 -7.33
C ALA A 6 0.65 -4.14 -5.98
N GLY A 7 0.41 -2.92 -5.50
CA GLY A 7 -0.33 -2.66 -4.26
C GLY A 7 -1.76 -3.17 -4.30
N LEU A 8 -2.48 -2.96 -5.41
CA LEU A 8 -3.83 -3.49 -5.58
C LEU A 8 -3.85 -5.03 -5.56
N ALA A 9 -2.91 -5.66 -6.27
CA ALA A 9 -2.78 -7.11 -6.28
C ALA A 9 -2.47 -7.66 -4.88
N LEU A 10 -1.60 -6.98 -4.12
CA LEU A 10 -1.26 -7.36 -2.76
C LEU A 10 -2.47 -7.28 -1.82
N ILE A 11 -3.26 -6.20 -1.90
CA ILE A 11 -4.50 -6.03 -1.12
C ILE A 11 -5.49 -7.15 -1.42
N ILE A 12 -5.75 -7.42 -2.71
CA ILE A 12 -6.71 -8.44 -3.13
C ILE A 12 -6.26 -9.83 -2.66
N ALA A 13 -4.99 -10.18 -2.88
CA ALA A 13 -4.43 -11.46 -2.44
C ALA A 13 -4.49 -11.61 -0.92
N SER A 14 -4.04 -10.61 -0.16
CA SER A 14 -4.09 -10.62 1.31
C SER A 14 -5.52 -10.72 1.85
N ALA A 15 -6.48 -10.02 1.23
CA ALA A 15 -7.89 -10.10 1.64
C ALA A 15 -8.48 -11.49 1.42
N ILE A 16 -8.24 -12.09 0.25
CA ILE A 16 -8.70 -13.46 -0.06
C ILE A 16 -8.10 -14.46 0.92
N ILE A 17 -6.79 -14.42 1.15
CA ILE A 17 -6.12 -15.35 2.07
C ILE A 17 -6.62 -15.14 3.50
N GLY A 18 -6.79 -13.89 3.95
CA GLY A 18 -7.31 -13.57 5.28
C GLY A 18 -8.72 -14.13 5.49
N ILE A 19 -9.63 -13.92 4.53
CA ILE A 19 -10.98 -14.48 4.55
C ILE A 19 -10.92 -16.01 4.65
N ILE A 20 -10.18 -16.66 3.73
CA ILE A 20 -10.04 -18.12 3.72
C ILE A 20 -9.53 -18.62 5.07
N THR A 21 -8.51 -17.96 5.64
CA THR A 21 -7.91 -18.33 6.93
C THR A 21 -8.91 -18.25 8.09
N VAL A 22 -9.80 -17.25 8.10
CA VAL A 22 -10.83 -17.12 9.14
C VAL A 22 -11.92 -18.19 9.01
N PHE A 23 -12.26 -18.59 7.78
CA PHE A 23 -13.28 -19.61 7.52
C PHE A 23 -12.73 -21.05 7.52
N LEU A 24 -11.41 -21.25 7.59
CA LEU A 24 -10.80 -22.57 7.61
C LEU A 24 -10.72 -23.13 9.03
N ASP A 25 -11.68 -23.98 9.38
CA ASP A 25 -11.69 -24.69 10.68
C ASP A 25 -10.69 -25.87 10.74
N SER A 26 -10.04 -26.21 9.62
CA SER A 26 -9.10 -27.33 9.54
C SER A 26 -7.66 -26.97 9.93
N LEU A 27 -7.34 -25.68 10.13
CA LEU A 27 -6.00 -25.28 10.57
C LEU A 27 -5.86 -25.27 12.10
N PRO A 28 -4.72 -25.71 12.66
CA PRO A 28 -4.42 -25.52 14.08
C PRO A 28 -4.43 -24.02 14.43
N LYS A 29 -4.96 -23.67 15.62
CA LYS A 29 -4.98 -22.27 16.10
C LYS A 29 -3.60 -21.61 16.11
N GLU A 30 -2.57 -22.41 16.38
CA GLU A 30 -1.16 -22.02 16.38
C GLU A 30 -0.66 -21.60 14.99
N ALA A 31 -1.28 -22.09 13.91
CA ALA A 31 -0.99 -21.72 12.53
C ALA A 31 -1.85 -20.55 12.03
N ILE A 32 -3.08 -20.42 12.54
CA ILE A 32 -4.02 -19.34 12.17
C ILE A 32 -3.45 -17.97 12.53
N MET A 33 -2.97 -17.79 13.76
CA MET A 33 -2.47 -16.50 14.25
C MET A 33 -1.28 -15.95 13.42
N PRO A 34 -0.19 -16.73 13.18
CA PRO A 34 0.91 -16.30 12.31
C PRO A 34 0.47 -16.00 10.88
N LEU A 35 -0.43 -16.80 10.31
CA LEU A 35 -0.92 -16.61 8.95
C LEU A 35 -1.72 -15.31 8.82
N LEU A 36 -2.59 -15.01 9.79
CA LEU A 36 -3.30 -13.73 9.87
C LEU A 36 -2.35 -12.53 10.05
N ALA A 37 -1.29 -12.69 10.84
CA ALA A 37 -0.30 -11.62 11.02
C ALA A 37 0.44 -11.31 9.70
N ILE A 38 0.93 -12.33 9.00
CA ILE A 38 1.65 -12.16 7.72
C ILE A 38 0.73 -11.57 6.65
N THR A 39 -0.51 -12.07 6.55
CA THR A 39 -1.49 -11.55 5.59
C THR A 39 -1.89 -10.11 5.89
N GLY A 40 -2.05 -9.75 7.17
CA GLY A 40 -2.28 -8.38 7.62
C GLY A 40 -1.13 -7.42 7.26
N ILE A 41 0.12 -7.84 7.45
CA ILE A 41 1.30 -7.07 7.02
C ILE A 41 1.27 -6.84 5.51
N GLY A 42 1.00 -7.89 4.72
CA GLY A 42 0.86 -7.77 3.26
C GLY A 42 -0.22 -6.78 2.85
N PHE A 43 -1.36 -6.79 3.54
CA PHE A 43 -2.46 -5.86 3.29
C PHE A 43 -2.04 -4.40 3.52
N ILE A 44 -1.37 -4.12 4.64
CA ILE A 44 -0.88 -2.78 4.99
C ILE A 44 0.17 -2.29 3.97
N ILE A 45 1.11 -3.16 3.57
CA ILE A 45 2.10 -2.84 2.53
C ILE A 45 1.39 -2.50 1.21
N GLY A 46 0.34 -3.23 0.86
CA GLY A 46 -0.45 -2.99 -0.35
C GLY A 46 -1.08 -1.59 -0.36
N ILE A 47 -1.64 -1.17 0.78
CA ILE A 47 -2.17 0.20 0.97
C ILE A 47 -1.04 1.22 0.82
N PHE A 48 0.12 0.98 1.42
CA PHE A 48 1.26 1.88 1.30
C PHE A 48 1.70 2.03 -0.16
N LEU A 49 1.76 0.95 -0.94
CA LEU A 49 2.13 0.96 -2.35
C LEU A 49 1.12 1.68 -3.26
N LEU A 50 -0.17 1.58 -2.97
CA LEU A 50 -1.20 2.39 -3.63
C LEU A 50 -0.96 3.89 -3.40
N ASN A 51 -0.63 4.26 -2.16
CA ASN A 51 -0.42 5.63 -1.74
C ASN A 51 0.99 6.17 -2.08
N TYR A 52 1.96 5.29 -2.32
CA TYR A 52 3.33 5.66 -2.65
C TYR A 52 3.38 6.53 -3.90
N LYS A 53 2.65 6.14 -4.96
CA LYS A 53 2.55 6.96 -6.17
C LYS A 53 1.71 8.22 -5.93
N ALA A 54 0.67 8.21 -5.08
CA ALA A 54 -0.11 9.43 -4.79
C ALA A 54 0.75 10.51 -4.10
N LYS A 55 1.67 10.11 -3.22
CA LYS A 55 2.58 11.01 -2.51
C LYS A 55 3.78 11.44 -3.36
N HIS A 56 4.36 10.52 -4.16
CA HIS A 56 5.56 10.79 -4.96
C HIS A 56 5.28 11.23 -6.41
N SER A 57 4.12 10.94 -6.99
CA SER A 57 3.73 11.44 -8.33
C SER A 57 3.58 12.96 -8.38
N LYS A 58 3.39 13.63 -7.23
CA LYS A 58 3.45 15.09 -7.15
C LYS A 58 4.89 15.63 -7.13
N ARG A 59 5.88 14.79 -6.79
CA ARG A 59 7.30 15.16 -6.70
C ARG A 59 7.98 15.17 -8.08
N ASP A 60 7.48 14.37 -9.03
CA ASP A 60 7.90 14.40 -10.44
C ASP A 60 7.27 15.53 -11.26
N LYS A 61 6.53 16.46 -10.63
CA LYS A 61 6.21 17.73 -11.28
C LYS A 61 7.43 18.66 -11.21
N GLY A 62 8.51 18.27 -11.89
CA GLY A 62 9.69 19.11 -12.12
C GLY A 62 9.37 20.44 -12.80
N ASN A 63 8.17 20.57 -13.37
CA ASN A 63 7.66 21.80 -13.99
C ASN A 63 6.61 22.55 -13.14
N PHE A 64 6.39 22.17 -11.87
CA PHE A 64 5.59 23.02 -10.98
C PHE A 64 6.46 24.21 -10.54
N ARG A 65 6.55 25.20 -11.42
CA ARG A 65 7.14 26.50 -11.14
C ARG A 65 6.40 27.05 -9.92
N ARG A 66 7.06 27.09 -8.77
CA ARG A 66 6.54 27.79 -7.59
C ARG A 66 6.30 29.24 -8.02
N THR A 67 5.04 29.65 -8.20
CA THR A 67 4.65 31.00 -8.63
C THR A 67 4.80 32.04 -7.52
N ASN A 68 5.62 31.76 -6.50
CA ASN A 68 5.88 32.69 -5.41
C ASN A 68 7.40 32.82 -5.19
N THR A 69 8.08 33.37 -6.19
CA THR A 69 9.32 34.11 -5.97
C THR A 69 8.94 35.57 -5.82
N LYS A 70 8.47 35.98 -4.63
CA LYS A 70 8.53 37.41 -4.28
C LYS A 70 10.01 37.76 -4.22
N SER A 71 10.56 38.30 -5.31
CA SER A 71 11.76 39.13 -5.21
C SER A 71 11.31 40.40 -4.50
N TRP A 72 11.64 40.52 -3.22
CA TRP A 72 11.69 41.84 -2.62
C TRP A 72 12.83 42.55 -3.33
N GLY A 73 12.48 43.48 -4.22
CA GLY A 73 13.44 44.31 -4.91
C GLY A 73 14.26 45.08 -3.89
N ASN A 74 15.58 45.05 -4.09
CA ASN A 74 16.53 46.13 -3.84
C ASN A 74 17.66 45.96 -4.85
#